data_AF-A0A1W0WEG0-F1
#
_entry.id   AF-A0A1W0WEG0-F1
#
_cell.length_a   1.000
_cell.length_b   1.000
_cell.length_c   1.000
_cell.angle_alpha   90.00
_cell.angle_beta   90.00
_cell.angle_gamma   90.00
#
_symmetry.space_group_name_H-M   'P 1'
#
loop_
_entity.id
_entity.type
_entity.pdbx_description
1 polymer ?
#
loop_
_entity_poly.entity_id
_entity_poly.type
_entity_poly.pdbx_seq_one_letter_code
_entity_poly.pdbx_strand_id
1 'polypeptide(L)'
;MAAYVCPPEDQGDNSPSLIADAGMTARSSDECPLILNRTEWGSRVAAPTTPRLLTPVSEVYFLQTLFPDCEDLRSCKCQARQAEGIHMSEDRYRFPAIGYNFMVGIDSNGTLFEGRGFFIEGEYPEPRPDQRRISYSVAFLGNFSIDHSRVPRKESLESVLHLLNCAVSQNFLSKDYVIHNYAVNLQTLEAFNLLRNYTPSVATITSDHAVPGPIIIAASASSGGCLLLFGVLIYFLWRKRNSRTRDLYLRMLEKIPAPVLHRYIIPPTQLIATKHDGGNELGTGHFGIVIKARLRPNGPKGIRKVSTDELDVAVKVLKDDVTEKEKAEQQRAFLMEMEMLMKVGRHVNIVNLIGIVLQDDPMIVMEYCCLGSLYEFLRNDQYTSCFLTDELSPSPALYAVHGVDDLINLGFQISRGMEFVSARGMIHRDLAARNILLDGRKVAKIADFGLAREQMEYSLAGKNAEVPWRWLAIESLVARQGVFSTKSDVWSFGITFWEILSLCRQLPYRAEQNGQIGCAEILDFLTNGRRLSRPELCTIEVYAVMKQCWAADPQDRPTFTELTRLLSALLPEAMQHEYLQVDQTNKEYNKLLDQEYRCSTDL
;
A
#
# COMPACT_ATOMS: atom_id res chain seq x y z
N MET A 1 -15.01 3.12 -14.86
CA MET A 1 -14.18 3.47 -16.03
C MET A 1 -14.49 4.90 -16.44
N ALA A 2 -13.62 5.86 -16.12
CA ALA A 2 -13.70 7.19 -16.73
C ALA A 2 -13.08 7.11 -18.14
N ALA A 3 -13.73 7.69 -19.15
CA ALA A 3 -13.22 7.70 -20.52
C ALA A 3 -11.88 8.44 -20.61
N TYR A 4 -10.91 7.89 -21.35
CA TYR A 4 -9.60 8.49 -21.58
C TYR A 4 -9.74 9.76 -22.42
N VAL A 5 -9.68 10.93 -21.78
CA VAL A 5 -9.73 12.23 -22.47
C VAL A 5 -8.32 12.63 -22.87
N CYS A 6 -8.11 12.89 -24.17
CA CYS A 6 -6.83 13.39 -24.66
C CYS A 6 -6.60 14.82 -24.15
N PRO A 7 -5.44 15.14 -23.55
CA PRO A 7 -5.13 16.51 -23.17
C PRO A 7 -5.25 17.48 -24.37
N PRO A 8 -5.59 18.77 -24.16
CA PRO A 8 -5.58 19.77 -25.23
C PRO A 8 -4.16 20.03 -25.76
N GLU A 9 -4.03 20.53 -26.99
CA GLU A 9 -2.77 21.01 -27.56
C GLU A 9 -2.53 22.44 -27.05
N ASP A 10 -1.39 22.70 -26.40
CA ASP A 10 -1.01 24.07 -26.04
C ASP A 10 -0.26 24.70 -27.24
N GLN A 11 -0.81 25.79 -27.80
CA GLN A 11 -0.11 26.60 -28.80
C GLN A 11 0.85 27.60 -28.13
N GLY A 12 1.81 27.09 -27.36
CA GLY A 12 2.73 27.87 -26.54
C GLY A 12 4.18 27.85 -27.05
N ASP A 13 4.59 29.00 -27.59
CA ASP A 13 5.93 29.49 -27.98
C ASP A 13 6.76 28.71 -29.02
N ASN A 14 7.14 29.42 -30.10
CA ASN A 14 8.05 28.99 -31.16
C ASN A 14 9.52 29.02 -30.67
N SER A 15 9.78 28.63 -29.42
CA SER A 15 11.14 28.47 -28.94
C SER A 15 11.83 27.41 -29.81
N PRO A 16 12.98 27.70 -30.44
CA PRO A 16 13.64 26.78 -31.35
C PRO A 16 13.89 25.45 -30.64
N SER A 17 13.77 24.33 -31.36
CA SER A 17 14.18 23.05 -30.78
C SER A 17 15.61 23.20 -30.28
N LEU A 18 15.95 22.55 -29.16
CA LEU A 18 17.32 22.55 -28.65
C LEU A 18 18.30 21.95 -29.68
N ILE A 19 17.78 21.22 -30.68
CA ILE A 19 18.48 20.72 -31.87
C ILE A 19 18.68 21.83 -32.93
N ALA A 20 17.72 22.74 -33.11
CA ALA A 20 17.81 23.87 -34.05
C ALA A 20 18.81 24.95 -33.58
N ASP A 21 18.90 25.21 -32.28
CA ASP A 21 19.86 26.17 -31.68
C ASP A 21 21.34 25.73 -31.85
N ALA A 22 21.59 24.45 -32.12
CA ALA A 22 22.91 23.91 -32.43
C ALA A 22 23.28 24.01 -33.93
N GLY A 23 22.45 24.67 -34.75
CA GLY A 23 22.66 24.76 -36.20
C GLY A 23 22.31 23.49 -36.97
N MET A 24 21.57 22.56 -36.35
CA MET A 24 21.08 21.34 -36.98
C MET A 24 19.62 21.49 -37.44
N THR A 25 19.26 22.61 -38.09
CA THR A 25 18.18 22.56 -39.07
C THR A 25 18.69 21.77 -40.26
N ALA A 26 18.31 20.48 -40.34
CA ALA A 26 18.36 19.66 -41.55
C ALA A 26 19.52 20.00 -42.51
N ARG A 27 20.77 19.89 -42.06
CA ARG A 27 21.89 19.73 -43.00
C ARG A 27 22.00 18.25 -43.34
N SER A 28 21.20 17.86 -44.34
CA SER A 28 21.53 16.87 -45.36
C SER A 28 22.60 15.82 -45.00
N SER A 29 22.27 14.92 -44.10
CA SER A 29 22.85 13.57 -44.13
C SER A 29 21.68 12.61 -44.03
N ASP A 30 21.52 11.73 -44.99
CA ASP A 30 20.55 10.61 -44.99
C ASP A 30 20.76 9.61 -43.82
N GLU A 31 21.55 9.98 -42.80
CA GLU A 31 22.05 9.13 -41.73
C GLU A 31 21.30 9.26 -40.40
N CYS A 32 20.42 10.25 -40.20
CA CYS A 32 19.67 10.44 -38.94
C CYS A 32 18.15 10.33 -39.14
N PRO A 33 17.39 9.73 -38.20
CA PRO A 33 15.95 9.58 -38.36
C PRO A 33 15.22 10.92 -38.18
N LEU A 34 14.02 11.02 -38.76
CA LEU A 34 13.12 12.14 -38.47
C LEU A 34 12.61 12.02 -37.03
N ILE A 35 12.81 13.06 -36.24
CA ILE A 35 12.31 13.17 -34.87
C ILE A 35 11.28 14.30 -34.85
N LEU A 36 10.03 13.99 -34.47
CA LEU A 36 9.02 15.01 -34.24
C LEU A 36 9.42 15.84 -33.04
N ASN A 37 9.66 17.13 -33.28
CA ASN A 37 10.07 18.04 -32.23
C ASN A 37 8.90 18.31 -31.26
N ARG A 38 9.21 18.91 -30.10
CA ARG A 38 8.22 19.21 -29.04
C ARG A 38 6.98 19.96 -29.54
N THR A 39 7.15 20.93 -30.44
CA THR A 39 6.02 21.69 -31.00
C THR A 39 5.14 20.82 -31.92
N GLU A 40 5.75 19.93 -32.69
CA GLU A 40 5.04 19.09 -33.67
C GLU A 40 4.13 18.04 -33.01
N TRP A 41 4.45 17.58 -31.79
CA TRP A 41 3.60 16.66 -31.02
C TRP A 41 2.72 17.32 -29.96
N GLY A 42 2.77 18.65 -29.83
CA GLY A 42 1.90 19.43 -28.94
C GLY A 42 2.34 19.43 -27.48
N SER A 43 3.65 19.42 -27.26
CA SER A 43 4.29 19.45 -25.94
C SER A 43 4.11 20.79 -25.23
N ARG A 44 4.08 20.78 -23.90
CA ARG A 44 4.10 21.98 -23.05
C ARG A 44 5.48 22.65 -23.06
N VAL A 45 5.48 23.97 -22.82
CA VAL A 45 6.71 24.76 -22.62
C VAL A 45 7.48 24.19 -21.44
N ALA A 46 8.72 23.75 -21.68
CA ALA A 46 9.61 23.25 -20.65
C ALA A 46 10.15 24.41 -19.79
N ALA A 47 10.30 24.18 -18.48
CA ALA A 47 11.02 25.13 -17.63
C ALA A 47 12.51 25.20 -18.04
N PRO A 48 13.21 26.34 -17.86
CA PRO A 48 14.63 26.43 -18.17
C PRO A 48 15.41 25.38 -17.37
N THR A 49 16.17 24.53 -18.06
CA THR A 49 17.03 23.53 -17.44
C THR A 49 18.50 23.87 -17.68
N THR A 50 19.30 23.79 -16.62
CA THR A 50 20.73 24.14 -16.59
C THR A 50 21.46 23.00 -15.89
N PRO A 51 21.83 21.93 -16.62
CA PRO A 51 23.03 21.98 -17.46
C PRO A 51 22.92 21.28 -18.83
N ARG A 52 23.73 21.71 -19.80
CA ARG A 52 23.93 21.00 -21.08
C ARG A 52 24.98 19.89 -20.91
N LEU A 53 24.72 18.72 -21.47
CA LEU A 53 25.69 17.65 -21.61
C LEU A 53 26.78 18.05 -22.62
N LEU A 54 28.04 18.07 -22.17
CA LEU A 54 29.20 18.51 -22.96
C LEU A 54 30.07 17.34 -23.44
N THR A 55 29.81 16.13 -22.95
CA THR A 55 30.55 14.92 -23.29
C THR A 55 29.59 13.82 -23.76
N PRO A 56 30.03 12.93 -24.66
CA PRO A 56 29.21 11.80 -25.10
C PRO A 56 28.76 10.94 -23.92
N VAL A 57 27.49 10.56 -23.93
CA VAL A 57 26.87 9.68 -22.94
C VAL A 57 27.27 8.23 -23.20
N SER A 58 27.51 7.44 -22.16
CA SER A 58 27.91 6.03 -22.29
C SER A 58 26.81 5.03 -21.90
N GLU A 59 25.63 5.49 -21.49
CA GLU A 59 24.53 4.63 -21.06
C GLU A 59 23.20 5.02 -21.70
N VAL A 60 22.42 4.01 -22.11
CA VAL A 60 21.08 4.18 -22.67
C VAL A 60 20.11 3.24 -21.98
N TYR A 61 19.03 3.78 -21.43
CA TYR A 61 17.97 3.02 -20.80
C TYR A 61 16.74 2.93 -21.69
N PHE A 62 16.26 1.71 -21.89
CA PHE A 62 14.97 1.46 -22.53
C PHE A 62 13.86 1.27 -21.50
N LEU A 63 12.76 1.98 -21.76
CA LEU A 63 11.56 1.99 -20.93
C LEU A 63 10.32 1.77 -21.78
N GLN A 64 9.21 1.51 -21.12
CA GLN A 64 7.88 1.48 -21.73
C GLN A 64 6.94 2.37 -20.92
N THR A 65 5.95 2.95 -21.60
CA THR A 65 4.85 3.62 -20.90
C THR A 65 3.81 2.59 -20.44
N LEU A 66 3.03 2.90 -19.41
CA LEU A 66 2.01 1.97 -18.89
C LEU A 66 0.61 2.25 -19.46
N PHE A 67 0.52 3.02 -20.53
CA PHE A 67 -0.73 3.35 -21.19
C PHE A 67 -1.10 2.30 -22.26
N PRO A 68 -2.37 2.27 -22.71
CA PRO A 68 -2.77 1.50 -23.89
C PRO A 68 -1.92 1.84 -25.11
N ASP A 69 -1.94 0.96 -26.10
CA ASP A 69 -1.15 1.14 -27.31
C ASP A 69 -1.60 2.37 -28.11
N CYS A 70 -0.62 3.06 -28.68
CA CYS A 70 -0.88 3.99 -29.76
C CYS A 70 -0.68 3.31 -31.12
N GLU A 71 -1.76 3.16 -31.89
CA GLU A 71 -1.74 2.44 -33.16
C GLU A 71 -1.51 3.37 -34.37
N ASP A 72 -1.63 4.69 -34.16
CA ASP A 72 -1.44 5.72 -35.18
C ASP A 72 -0.77 6.98 -34.61
N LEU A 73 -0.34 7.88 -35.50
CA LEU A 73 0.34 9.12 -35.10
C LEU A 73 -0.49 9.96 -34.11
N ARG A 74 -1.81 10.00 -34.27
CA ARG A 74 -2.69 10.82 -33.43
C ARG A 74 -2.76 10.28 -32.00
N SER A 75 -2.95 8.97 -31.87
CA SER A 75 -2.94 8.27 -30.58
C SER A 75 -1.57 8.34 -29.93
N CYS A 76 -0.47 8.28 -30.69
CA CYS A 76 0.88 8.40 -30.13
C CYS A 76 1.17 9.83 -29.63
N LYS A 77 0.76 10.86 -30.37
CA LYS A 77 0.80 12.26 -29.88
C LYS A 77 -0.03 12.46 -28.61
N CYS A 78 -1.19 11.80 -28.54
CA CYS A 78 -2.03 11.85 -27.35
C CYS A 78 -1.34 11.23 -26.13
N GLN A 79 -0.74 10.05 -26.31
CA GLN A 79 -0.04 9.31 -25.27
C GLN A 79 1.24 10.02 -24.82
N ALA A 80 1.98 10.64 -25.75
CA ALA A 80 3.14 11.48 -25.44
C ALA A 80 2.74 12.66 -24.52
N ARG A 81 1.64 13.35 -24.81
CA ARG A 81 1.11 14.43 -23.96
C ARG A 81 0.56 13.95 -22.63
N GLN A 82 0.00 12.74 -22.59
CA GLN A 82 -0.38 12.12 -21.31
C GLN A 82 0.86 11.82 -20.48
N ALA A 83 1.88 11.18 -21.06
CA ALA A 83 3.16 10.91 -20.40
C ALA A 83 3.80 12.20 -19.87
N GLU A 84 3.81 13.26 -20.68
CA GLU A 84 4.26 14.59 -20.26
C GLU A 84 3.43 15.15 -19.12
N GLY A 85 2.10 15.12 -19.20
CA GLY A 85 1.22 15.60 -18.13
C GLY A 85 1.40 14.82 -16.82
N ILE A 86 1.72 13.52 -16.89
CA ILE A 86 2.10 12.72 -15.73
C ILE A 86 3.43 13.19 -15.15
N HIS A 87 4.44 13.39 -16.01
CA HIS A 87 5.79 13.77 -15.62
C HIS A 87 5.89 15.20 -15.06
N MET A 88 5.10 16.12 -15.59
CA MET A 88 5.06 17.53 -15.19
C MET A 88 3.99 17.85 -14.13
N SER A 89 3.15 16.88 -13.74
CA SER A 89 2.15 17.05 -12.68
C SER A 89 2.83 17.29 -11.33
N GLU A 90 2.34 18.29 -10.58
CA GLU A 90 2.81 18.65 -9.24
C GLU A 90 2.71 17.48 -8.24
N ASP A 91 1.88 16.48 -8.52
CA ASP A 91 1.54 15.38 -7.60
C ASP A 91 2.37 14.10 -7.77
N ARG A 92 3.17 13.96 -8.85
CA ARG A 92 3.75 12.64 -9.21
C ARG A 92 5.26 12.57 -9.45
N TYR A 93 5.81 13.37 -10.36
CA TYR A 93 7.23 13.23 -10.73
C TYR A 93 8.02 14.54 -10.82
N ARG A 94 7.33 15.69 -10.94
CA ARG A 94 7.88 17.05 -10.87
C ARG A 94 9.11 17.29 -11.75
N PHE A 95 9.09 16.77 -12.98
CA PHE A 95 10.14 17.09 -13.94
C PHE A 95 9.85 18.44 -14.63
N PRO A 96 10.88 19.26 -14.91
CA PRO A 96 10.73 20.53 -15.64
C PRO A 96 10.23 20.34 -17.10
N ALA A 97 10.30 19.11 -17.60
CA ALA A 97 9.80 18.65 -18.89
C ALA A 97 9.46 17.16 -18.80
N ILE A 98 9.04 16.51 -19.88
CA ILE A 98 8.88 15.05 -19.88
C ILE A 98 10.20 14.33 -19.49
N GLY A 99 10.09 13.34 -18.60
CA GLY A 99 11.16 12.47 -18.08
C GLY A 99 12.14 11.89 -19.12
N TYR A 100 11.64 11.57 -20.31
CA TYR A 100 12.37 10.83 -21.34
C TYR A 100 13.16 11.73 -22.28
N ASN A 101 14.30 11.24 -22.80
CA ASN A 101 15.02 11.96 -23.87
C ASN A 101 14.28 11.84 -25.19
N PHE A 102 13.83 10.63 -25.50
CA PHE A 102 13.06 10.32 -26.70
C PHE A 102 11.93 9.35 -26.36
N MET A 103 10.84 9.44 -27.10
CA MET A 103 9.79 8.43 -27.08
C MET A 103 9.62 7.85 -28.47
N VAL A 104 9.19 6.59 -28.56
CA VAL A 104 8.95 5.90 -29.81
C VAL A 104 7.53 5.33 -29.81
N GLY A 105 6.77 5.68 -30.85
CA GLY A 105 5.45 5.14 -31.10
C GLY A 105 5.51 3.67 -31.51
N ILE A 106 4.43 2.93 -31.24
CA ILE A 106 4.19 1.60 -31.81
C ILE A 106 3.17 1.65 -32.95
N ASP A 107 3.08 2.80 -33.61
CA ASP A 107 2.41 2.94 -34.90
C ASP A 107 3.16 2.14 -36.00
N SER A 108 2.64 2.17 -37.22
CA SER A 108 3.25 1.45 -38.36
C SER A 108 4.61 2.01 -38.79
N ASN A 109 5.02 3.17 -38.29
CA ASN A 109 6.21 3.89 -38.75
C ASN A 109 7.30 3.97 -37.67
N GLY A 110 7.02 3.56 -36.43
CA GLY A 110 7.95 3.72 -35.31
C GLY A 110 8.24 5.19 -34.98
N THR A 111 7.25 6.07 -35.09
CA THR A 111 7.47 7.53 -35.00
C THR A 111 8.25 7.93 -33.75
N LEU A 112 9.34 8.71 -33.93
CA LEU A 112 10.15 9.25 -32.84
C LEU A 112 9.64 10.62 -32.41
N PHE A 113 9.58 10.83 -31.10
CA PHE A 113 9.15 12.07 -30.47
C PHE A 113 10.28 12.60 -29.58
N GLU A 114 10.62 13.88 -29.75
CA GLU A 114 11.59 14.58 -28.92
C GLU A 114 11.01 14.82 -27.52
N GLY A 115 11.67 14.29 -26.49
CA GLY A 115 11.41 14.64 -25.10
C GLY A 115 12.35 15.75 -24.64
N ARG A 116 13.44 15.36 -23.97
CA ARG A 116 14.55 16.25 -23.58
C ARG A 116 15.67 16.39 -24.62
N GLY A 117 15.71 15.50 -25.62
CA GLY A 117 16.77 15.48 -26.63
C GLY A 117 18.14 15.04 -26.07
N PHE A 118 19.20 15.26 -26.84
CA PHE A 118 20.56 14.80 -26.52
C PHE A 118 21.34 15.72 -25.57
N PHE A 119 20.94 16.98 -25.42
CA PHE A 119 21.72 17.96 -24.65
C PHE A 119 21.42 17.95 -23.15
N ILE A 120 20.43 17.17 -22.71
CA ILE A 120 19.99 17.11 -21.32
C ILE A 120 19.96 15.63 -20.92
N GLU A 121 20.38 15.32 -19.69
CA GLU A 121 20.31 13.96 -19.16
C GLU A 121 18.85 13.48 -19.03
N GLY A 122 18.62 12.18 -19.24
CA GLY A 122 17.32 11.57 -18.95
C GLY A 122 17.10 11.43 -17.45
N GLU A 123 15.84 11.48 -17.00
CA GLU A 123 15.54 11.35 -15.55
C GLU A 123 15.22 9.92 -15.10
N TYR A 124 15.35 8.95 -15.99
CA TYR A 124 15.01 7.55 -15.71
C TYR A 124 16.06 6.60 -16.26
N PRO A 125 16.40 5.51 -15.55
CA PRO A 125 16.30 5.17 -14.12
C PRO A 125 17.68 5.06 -13.44
N GLU A 126 17.83 5.55 -12.22
CA GLU A 126 19.08 5.46 -11.45
C GLU A 126 19.27 4.08 -10.78
N PRO A 127 20.28 3.26 -11.15
CA PRO A 127 20.69 2.12 -10.36
C PRO A 127 21.91 2.51 -9.52
N ARG A 128 21.66 2.71 -8.23
CA ARG A 128 22.68 2.86 -7.17
C ARG A 128 23.46 4.19 -7.16
N PRO A 129 23.38 4.94 -6.04
CA PRO A 129 24.01 6.25 -5.90
C PRO A 129 25.54 6.25 -5.67
N ASP A 130 26.23 5.14 -5.89
CA ASP A 130 27.70 5.01 -5.93
C ASP A 130 28.26 4.85 -7.36
N GLN A 131 27.39 4.74 -8.38
CA GLN A 131 27.76 4.61 -9.80
C GLN A 131 26.94 5.52 -10.72
N ARG A 132 26.64 6.76 -10.29
CA ARG A 132 25.87 7.70 -11.12
C ARG A 132 26.61 7.95 -12.44
N ARG A 133 26.08 7.43 -13.53
CA ARG A 133 26.57 7.62 -14.89
C ARG A 133 25.50 8.35 -15.67
N ILE A 134 25.93 9.38 -16.39
CA ILE A 134 25.07 10.18 -17.26
C ILE A 134 24.47 9.24 -18.31
N SER A 135 23.15 9.31 -18.52
CA SER A 135 22.46 8.39 -19.43
C SER A 135 21.37 9.07 -20.27
N TYR A 136 21.03 8.42 -21.39
CA TYR A 136 19.84 8.73 -22.18
C TYR A 136 18.74 7.72 -21.89
N SER A 137 17.50 8.18 -21.97
CA SER A 137 16.31 7.37 -21.78
C SER A 137 15.42 7.39 -23.02
N VAL A 138 15.03 6.20 -23.49
CA VAL A 138 14.16 6.02 -24.66
C VAL A 138 12.95 5.18 -24.26
N ALA A 139 11.75 5.75 -24.39
CA ALA A 139 10.51 5.12 -23.93
C ALA A 139 9.59 4.69 -25.08
N PHE A 140 9.16 3.43 -25.08
CA PHE A 140 8.15 2.92 -26.00
C PHE A 140 6.73 3.29 -25.52
N LEU A 141 5.94 3.91 -26.39
CA LEU A 141 4.57 4.32 -26.12
C LEU A 141 3.58 3.13 -26.22
N GLY A 142 3.65 2.21 -25.26
CA GLY A 142 2.70 1.10 -25.13
C GLY A 142 3.04 0.18 -23.96
N ASN A 143 2.10 -0.68 -23.58
CA ASN A 143 2.24 -1.57 -22.41
C ASN A 143 2.49 -3.04 -22.80
N PHE A 144 3.75 -3.43 -22.80
CA PHE A 144 4.25 -4.78 -23.03
C PHE A 144 4.41 -5.61 -21.73
N SER A 145 4.02 -5.04 -20.57
CA SER A 145 4.04 -5.78 -19.29
C SER A 145 2.83 -6.69 -19.10
N ILE A 146 1.69 -6.37 -19.73
CA ILE A 146 0.44 -7.13 -19.60
C ILE A 146 0.49 -8.45 -20.36
N ASP A 147 1.04 -8.43 -21.59
CA ASP A 147 1.22 -9.60 -22.42
C ASP A 147 2.72 -9.90 -22.57
N HIS A 148 3.21 -10.87 -21.80
CA HIS A 148 4.61 -11.30 -21.86
C HIS A 148 5.00 -11.99 -23.17
N SER A 149 4.03 -12.24 -24.07
CA SER A 149 4.26 -12.72 -25.43
C SER A 149 4.53 -11.59 -26.45
N ARG A 150 4.40 -10.34 -26.00
CA ARG A 150 4.40 -9.15 -26.85
C ARG A 150 5.68 -8.34 -26.67
N VAL A 151 6.19 -7.86 -27.80
CA VAL A 151 7.38 -7.01 -27.91
C VAL A 151 7.05 -5.76 -28.73
N PRO A 152 7.88 -4.70 -28.66
CA PRO A 152 7.76 -3.55 -29.57
C PRO A 152 7.77 -3.99 -31.04
N ARG A 153 7.05 -3.24 -31.89
CA ARG A 153 7.01 -3.51 -33.33
C ARG A 153 8.41 -3.37 -33.94
N LYS A 154 8.64 -4.10 -35.04
CA LYS A 154 9.92 -4.10 -35.75
C LYS A 154 10.31 -2.68 -36.18
N GLU A 155 9.35 -1.91 -36.68
CA GLU A 155 9.52 -0.54 -37.16
C GLU A 155 9.93 0.42 -36.02
N SER A 156 9.38 0.23 -34.82
CA SER A 156 9.78 0.96 -33.61
C SER A 156 11.23 0.64 -33.21
N LEU A 157 11.62 -0.63 -33.27
CA LEU A 157 12.99 -1.07 -32.97
C LEU A 157 14.00 -0.53 -33.99
N GLU A 158 13.65 -0.55 -35.29
CA GLU A 158 14.46 0.03 -36.36
C GLU A 158 14.62 1.55 -36.21
N SER A 159 13.58 2.25 -35.82
CA SER A 159 13.64 3.70 -35.57
C SER A 159 14.56 4.05 -34.41
N VAL A 160 14.51 3.27 -33.32
CA VAL A 160 15.43 3.41 -32.19
C VAL A 160 16.86 3.09 -32.60
N LEU A 161 17.09 2.05 -33.40
CA LEU A 161 18.41 1.72 -33.93
C LEU A 161 18.99 2.89 -34.73
N HIS A 162 18.19 3.50 -35.61
CA HIS A 162 18.58 4.66 -36.41
C HIS A 162 18.91 5.86 -35.52
N LEU A 163 18.13 6.09 -34.46
CA LEU A 163 18.38 7.14 -33.47
C LEU A 163 19.74 6.96 -32.77
N LEU A 164 20.05 5.74 -32.33
CA LEU A 164 21.31 5.46 -31.64
C LEU A 164 22.53 5.58 -32.57
N ASN A 165 22.42 5.10 -33.81
CA ASN A 165 23.47 5.27 -34.82
C ASN A 165 23.74 6.75 -35.12
N CYS A 166 22.68 7.54 -35.24
CA CYS A 166 22.79 8.99 -35.36
C CYS A 166 23.46 9.61 -34.13
N ALA A 167 23.08 9.20 -32.91
CA ALA A 167 23.68 9.71 -31.68
C ALA A 167 25.19 9.42 -31.60
N VAL A 168 25.63 8.24 -32.06
CA VAL A 168 27.06 7.89 -32.13
C VAL A 168 27.78 8.69 -33.22
N SER A 169 27.19 8.82 -34.42
CA SER A 169 27.83 9.55 -35.53
C SER A 169 27.97 11.04 -35.23
N GLN A 170 27.01 11.62 -34.50
CA GLN A 170 27.02 13.01 -34.06
C GLN A 170 27.75 13.21 -32.72
N ASN A 171 28.39 12.17 -32.16
CA ASN A 171 29.15 12.23 -30.91
C ASN A 171 28.33 12.64 -29.67
N PHE A 172 27.03 12.37 -29.66
CA PHE A 172 26.17 12.45 -28.47
C PHE A 172 26.28 11.20 -27.60
N LEU A 173 26.53 10.05 -28.23
CA LEU A 173 26.64 8.75 -27.58
C LEU A 173 28.03 8.15 -27.83
N SER A 174 28.66 7.62 -26.80
CA SER A 174 29.96 6.95 -26.89
C SER A 174 29.88 5.72 -27.79
N LYS A 175 30.99 5.34 -28.43
CA LYS A 175 31.04 4.15 -29.31
C LYS A 175 30.94 2.82 -28.56
N ASP A 176 31.13 2.83 -27.25
CA ASP A 176 31.13 1.68 -26.34
C ASP A 176 29.97 1.76 -25.33
N TYR A 177 28.88 2.41 -25.72
CA TYR A 177 27.73 2.60 -24.83
C TYR A 177 27.08 1.27 -24.41
N VAL A 178 26.49 1.29 -23.23
CA VAL A 178 25.77 0.17 -22.62
C VAL A 178 24.27 0.43 -22.69
N ILE A 179 23.52 -0.61 -23.07
CA ILE A 179 22.06 -0.56 -23.05
C ILE A 179 21.56 -1.26 -21.79
N HIS A 180 20.66 -0.60 -21.07
CA HIS A 180 19.98 -1.11 -19.90
C HIS A 180 18.49 -1.25 -20.20
N ASN A 181 17.92 -2.42 -19.94
CA ASN A 181 16.48 -2.64 -20.08
C ASN A 181 15.83 -2.61 -18.68
N TYR A 182 15.08 -1.55 -18.39
CA TYR A 182 14.59 -1.30 -17.03
C TYR A 182 13.26 -1.98 -16.71
N ALA A 183 12.45 -2.36 -17.71
CA ALA A 183 11.07 -2.72 -17.38
C ALA A 183 10.37 -3.58 -18.43
N VAL A 184 10.93 -4.70 -18.90
CA VAL A 184 10.13 -5.57 -19.79
C VAL A 184 10.51 -7.04 -19.69
N ASN A 185 9.52 -7.88 -19.97
CA ASN A 185 9.55 -9.35 -19.99
C ASN A 185 10.73 -9.93 -20.81
N LEU A 186 11.00 -11.23 -20.64
CA LEU A 186 12.14 -11.94 -21.25
C LEU A 186 12.19 -11.79 -22.79
N GLN A 187 11.05 -11.72 -23.45
CA GLN A 187 10.97 -11.63 -24.92
C GLN A 187 11.33 -10.25 -25.43
N THR A 188 11.05 -9.21 -24.64
CA THR A 188 11.47 -7.87 -24.97
C THR A 188 12.98 -7.71 -24.75
N LEU A 189 13.56 -8.40 -23.76
CA LEU A 189 15.02 -8.52 -23.65
C LEU A 189 15.62 -9.25 -24.87
N GLU A 190 14.99 -10.31 -25.37
CA GLU A 190 15.40 -10.96 -26.63
C GLU A 190 15.28 -10.02 -27.84
N ALA A 191 14.20 -9.25 -27.95
CA ALA A 191 14.02 -8.25 -29.00
C ALA A 191 15.10 -7.16 -28.94
N PHE A 192 15.49 -6.71 -27.75
CA PHE A 192 16.59 -5.76 -27.58
C PHE A 192 17.96 -6.41 -27.81
N ASN A 193 18.15 -7.69 -27.50
CA ASN A 193 19.36 -8.44 -27.86
C ASN A 193 19.54 -8.52 -29.39
N LEU A 194 18.47 -8.49 -30.19
CA LEU A 194 18.59 -8.37 -31.64
C LEU A 194 19.23 -7.05 -32.06
N LEU A 195 19.04 -5.94 -31.32
CA LEU A 195 19.69 -4.66 -31.63
C LEU A 195 21.23 -4.78 -31.61
N ARG A 196 21.80 -5.64 -30.75
CA ARG A 196 23.25 -5.92 -30.73
C ARG A 196 23.78 -6.42 -32.07
N ASN A 197 22.97 -7.19 -32.81
CA ASN A 197 23.37 -7.70 -34.12
C ASN A 197 23.38 -6.61 -35.21
N TYR A 198 22.65 -5.51 -35.00
CA TYR A 198 22.54 -4.41 -35.96
C TYR A 198 23.37 -3.17 -35.58
N THR A 199 23.78 -3.06 -34.31
CA THR A 199 24.67 -1.99 -33.80
C THR A 199 25.92 -2.61 -33.18
N PRO A 200 27.01 -2.77 -33.95
CA PRO A 200 28.25 -3.38 -33.45
C PRO A 200 28.92 -2.59 -32.31
N SER A 201 28.51 -1.35 -32.11
CA SER A 201 28.94 -0.42 -31.07
C SER A 201 28.30 -0.67 -29.68
N VAL A 202 27.31 -1.55 -29.57
CA VAL A 202 26.70 -1.88 -28.27
C VAL A 202 27.63 -2.79 -27.47
N ALA A 203 28.27 -2.25 -26.42
CA ALA A 203 29.25 -2.98 -25.63
C ALA A 203 28.61 -4.10 -24.79
N THR A 204 27.41 -3.87 -24.22
CA THR A 204 26.69 -4.85 -23.40
C THR A 204 25.21 -4.47 -23.31
N ILE A 205 24.33 -5.47 -23.24
CA ILE A 205 22.91 -5.30 -22.87
C ILE A 205 22.74 -5.96 -21.52
N THR A 206 22.29 -5.20 -20.52
CA THR A 206 22.04 -5.69 -19.17
C THR A 206 20.57 -5.54 -18.80
N SER A 207 20.07 -6.48 -18.00
CA SER A 207 18.73 -6.42 -17.41
C SER A 207 18.88 -6.13 -15.93
N ASP A 208 18.33 -5.01 -15.45
CA ASP A 208 18.41 -4.65 -14.03
C ASP A 208 17.38 -5.43 -13.17
N HIS A 209 16.46 -6.17 -13.79
CA HIS A 209 15.53 -7.10 -13.14
C HIS A 209 15.28 -8.37 -13.98
N ALA A 210 16.26 -9.28 -14.07
CA ALA A 210 16.02 -10.62 -14.61
C ALA A 210 15.77 -11.64 -13.48
N VAL A 211 14.60 -12.29 -13.52
CA VAL A 211 14.40 -13.62 -12.92
C VAL A 211 15.31 -14.59 -13.69
N PRO A 212 16.02 -15.53 -13.04
CA PRO A 212 16.94 -16.43 -13.75
C PRO A 212 16.18 -17.27 -14.78
N GLY A 213 16.48 -17.06 -16.07
CA GLY A 213 16.03 -17.93 -17.15
C GLY A 213 16.84 -19.24 -17.21
N PRO A 214 16.29 -20.31 -17.81
CA PRO A 214 16.95 -21.61 -17.87
C PRO A 214 18.21 -21.55 -18.73
N ILE A 215 19.31 -22.12 -18.22
CA ILE A 215 20.48 -22.45 -19.03
C ILE A 215 20.10 -23.62 -19.92
N ILE A 216 19.88 -23.35 -21.21
CA ILE A 216 19.70 -24.40 -22.22
C ILE A 216 21.08 -24.98 -22.52
N ILE A 217 21.41 -26.11 -21.89
CA ILE A 217 22.50 -26.96 -22.37
C ILE A 217 21.95 -27.68 -23.61
N ALA A 218 22.49 -27.34 -24.77
CA ALA A 218 22.20 -28.05 -26.02
C ALA A 218 22.67 -29.50 -25.88
N ALA A 219 21.72 -30.43 -25.71
CA ALA A 219 21.98 -31.86 -25.85
C ALA A 219 21.20 -32.38 -27.06
N SER A 220 21.96 -32.94 -28.00
CA SER A 220 21.52 -33.53 -29.25
C SER A 220 20.47 -34.64 -29.05
N ALA A 221 19.47 -34.60 -29.92
CA ALA A 221 18.39 -35.54 -30.20
C ALA A 221 18.52 -36.97 -29.63
N SER A 222 17.51 -37.39 -28.83
CA SER A 222 16.88 -38.75 -28.83
C SER A 222 15.84 -38.97 -27.70
N SER A 223 15.45 -37.95 -26.92
CA SER A 223 14.56 -38.10 -25.75
C SER A 223 13.52 -36.98 -25.59
N GLY A 224 13.02 -36.42 -26.71
CA GLY A 224 12.19 -35.20 -26.72
C GLY A 224 10.79 -35.32 -26.10
N GLY A 225 10.18 -36.51 -26.07
CA GLY A 225 8.82 -36.68 -25.56
C GLY A 225 8.69 -36.50 -24.04
N CYS A 226 9.64 -37.06 -23.28
CA CYS A 226 9.61 -36.98 -21.82
C CYS A 226 10.05 -35.61 -21.29
N LEU A 227 11.00 -34.95 -21.97
CA LEU A 227 11.46 -33.61 -21.60
C LEU A 227 10.43 -32.52 -21.89
N LEU A 228 9.65 -32.65 -22.98
CA LEU A 228 8.53 -31.75 -23.27
C LEU A 228 7.40 -31.90 -22.25
N LEU A 229 7.04 -33.13 -21.87
CA LEU A 229 6.03 -33.37 -20.83
C LEU A 229 6.50 -32.90 -19.45
N PHE A 230 7.79 -33.05 -19.14
CA PHE A 230 8.38 -32.52 -17.90
C PHE A 230 8.45 -31.00 -17.91
N GLY A 231 8.78 -30.38 -19.05
CA GLY A 231 8.77 -28.93 -19.24
C GLY A 231 7.36 -28.33 -19.16
N VAL A 232 6.35 -29.01 -19.73
CA VAL A 232 4.93 -28.63 -19.62
C VAL A 232 4.44 -28.80 -18.18
N LEU A 233 4.80 -29.90 -17.49
CA LEU A 233 4.47 -30.09 -16.09
C LEU A 233 5.14 -29.03 -15.20
N ILE A 234 6.42 -28.73 -15.41
CA ILE A 234 7.12 -27.65 -14.71
C ILE A 234 6.48 -26.30 -15.03
N TYR A 235 6.08 -26.04 -16.27
CA TYR A 235 5.36 -24.83 -16.65
C TYR A 235 4.00 -24.73 -15.95
N PHE A 236 3.23 -25.83 -15.87
CA PHE A 236 1.96 -25.85 -15.15
C PHE A 236 2.15 -25.75 -13.64
N LEU A 237 3.20 -26.35 -13.07
CA LEU A 237 3.56 -26.23 -11.65
C LEU A 237 4.07 -24.83 -11.32
N TRP A 238 4.87 -24.22 -12.19
CA TRP A 238 5.32 -22.83 -12.10
C TRP A 238 4.16 -21.85 -12.24
N ARG A 239 3.28 -22.05 -13.23
CA ARG A 239 2.04 -21.27 -13.41
C ARG A 239 1.12 -21.43 -12.22
N LYS A 240 0.97 -22.64 -11.67
CA LYS A 240 0.16 -22.92 -10.47
C LYS A 240 0.78 -22.29 -9.22
N ARG A 241 2.12 -22.26 -9.11
CA ARG A 241 2.88 -21.63 -8.03
C ARG A 241 2.79 -20.09 -8.07
N ASN A 242 2.96 -19.47 -9.24
CA ASN A 242 2.93 -18.01 -9.42
C ASN A 242 1.52 -17.41 -9.66
N SER A 243 0.47 -18.22 -9.81
CA SER A 243 -0.88 -17.70 -10.10
C SER A 243 -1.51 -16.97 -8.91
N ARG A 244 -1.20 -17.36 -7.67
CA ARG A 244 -1.90 -16.86 -6.47
C ARG A 244 -1.53 -15.40 -6.18
N THR A 245 -0.24 -15.06 -6.08
CA THR A 245 0.22 -13.68 -5.89
C THR A 245 -0.13 -12.78 -7.07
N ARG A 246 -0.05 -13.32 -8.29
CA ARG A 246 -0.35 -12.55 -9.50
C ARG A 246 -1.84 -12.21 -9.61
N ASP A 247 -2.72 -13.18 -9.40
CA ASP A 247 -4.18 -12.94 -9.37
C ASP A 247 -4.55 -11.95 -8.28
N LEU A 248 -3.96 -12.09 -7.10
CA LEU A 248 -4.17 -11.16 -5.99
C LEU A 248 -3.70 -9.74 -6.33
N TYR A 249 -2.50 -9.59 -6.89
CA TYR A 249 -1.95 -8.30 -7.30
C TYR A 249 -2.79 -7.62 -8.39
N LEU A 250 -3.27 -8.39 -9.37
CA LEU A 250 -4.18 -7.87 -10.41
C LEU A 250 -5.50 -7.39 -9.80
N ARG A 251 -6.09 -8.15 -8.87
CA ARG A 251 -7.29 -7.72 -8.13
C ARG A 251 -7.05 -6.50 -7.25
N MET A 252 -5.84 -6.34 -6.69
CA MET A 252 -5.46 -5.11 -5.99
C MET A 252 -5.44 -3.93 -6.97
N LEU A 253 -4.85 -4.10 -8.16
CA LEU A 253 -4.78 -3.07 -9.20
C LEU A 253 -6.14 -2.70 -9.80
N GLU A 254 -7.10 -3.63 -9.84
CA GLU A 254 -8.49 -3.34 -10.24
C GLU A 254 -9.16 -2.34 -9.29
N LYS A 255 -8.80 -2.37 -8.00
CA LYS A 255 -9.41 -1.57 -6.95
C LYS A 255 -8.62 -0.33 -6.56
N ILE A 256 -7.29 -0.41 -6.65
CA ILE A 256 -6.35 0.59 -6.14
C ILE A 256 -5.42 1.01 -7.27
N PRO A 257 -5.31 2.31 -7.60
CA PRO A 257 -4.38 2.77 -8.61
C PRO A 257 -2.94 2.33 -8.31
N ALA A 258 -2.23 1.81 -9.31
CA ALA A 258 -0.86 1.30 -9.16
C ALA A 258 0.09 2.24 -8.39
N PRO A 259 0.10 3.57 -8.61
CA PRO A 259 0.99 4.48 -7.87
C PRO A 259 0.70 4.52 -6.36
N VAL A 260 -0.57 4.34 -5.97
CA VAL A 260 -0.96 4.29 -4.56
C VAL A 260 -0.52 2.96 -3.97
N LEU A 261 -0.76 1.85 -4.68
CA LEU A 261 -0.35 0.52 -4.23
C LEU A 261 1.18 0.39 -4.09
N HIS A 262 1.94 0.90 -5.06
CA HIS A 262 3.41 0.84 -5.06
C HIS A 262 4.05 1.56 -3.87
N ARG A 263 3.40 2.61 -3.32
CA ARG A 263 3.88 3.29 -2.09
C ARG A 263 3.87 2.40 -0.87
N TYR A 264 3.01 1.39 -0.85
CA TYR A 264 2.91 0.45 0.26
C TYR A 264 3.73 -0.82 0.01
N ILE A 265 4.33 -1.04 -1.17
CA ILE A 265 5.06 -2.28 -1.43
C ILE A 265 6.40 -2.28 -0.70
N ILE A 266 6.60 -3.26 0.17
CA ILE A 266 7.85 -3.50 0.89
C ILE A 266 8.59 -4.67 0.22
N PRO A 267 9.87 -4.50 -0.17
CA PRO A 267 10.69 -5.60 -0.65
C PRO A 267 10.84 -6.68 0.43
N PRO A 268 10.66 -7.98 0.11
CA PRO A 268 10.80 -9.06 1.09
C PRO A 268 12.13 -9.06 1.85
N THR A 269 13.20 -8.58 1.20
CA THR A 269 14.56 -8.49 1.78
C THR A 269 14.67 -7.50 2.94
N GLN A 270 13.68 -6.62 3.13
CA GLN A 270 13.64 -5.66 4.23
C GLN A 270 13.00 -6.24 5.50
N LEU A 271 12.28 -7.35 5.41
CA LEU A 271 11.68 -8.00 6.57
C LEU A 271 12.55 -9.15 7.07
N ILE A 272 12.78 -9.15 8.38
CA ILE A 272 13.42 -10.23 9.09
C ILE A 272 12.41 -10.79 10.08
N ALA A 273 11.93 -12.01 9.87
CA ALA A 273 11.10 -12.67 10.87
C ALA A 273 11.87 -12.80 12.20
N THR A 274 11.21 -12.48 13.31
CA THR A 274 11.81 -12.54 14.64
C THR A 274 10.97 -13.39 15.59
N LYS A 275 11.62 -14.02 16.56
CA LYS A 275 10.92 -14.74 17.63
C LYS A 275 10.32 -13.74 18.63
N HIS A 276 9.08 -13.98 19.03
CA HIS A 276 8.44 -13.43 20.20
C HIS A 276 8.63 -14.41 21.38
N ASP A 277 8.55 -13.93 22.62
CA ASP A 277 8.53 -14.82 23.78
C ASP A 277 7.31 -15.76 23.66
N GLY A 278 7.57 -17.06 23.48
CA GLY A 278 6.55 -18.09 23.23
C GLY A 278 6.46 -18.65 21.80
N GLY A 279 7.18 -18.09 20.82
CA GLY A 279 7.17 -18.60 19.43
C GLY A 279 7.32 -17.52 18.35
N ASN A 280 6.99 -17.83 17.09
CA ASN A 280 6.99 -16.84 16.01
C ASN A 280 5.65 -16.08 15.89
N GLU A 281 4.58 -16.57 16.52
CA GLU A 281 3.21 -16.11 16.33
C GLU A 281 2.77 -15.15 17.45
N LEU A 282 2.24 -13.99 17.07
CA LEU A 282 1.59 -13.02 17.96
C LEU A 282 0.09 -13.33 18.14
N GLY A 283 -0.52 -13.97 17.16
CA GLY A 283 -1.92 -14.37 17.22
C GLY A 283 -2.36 -15.07 15.95
N THR A 284 -3.35 -15.96 16.08
CA THR A 284 -3.91 -16.72 14.95
C THR A 284 -5.39 -16.40 14.82
N GLY A 285 -5.74 -15.69 13.75
CA GLY A 285 -7.12 -15.33 13.42
C GLY A 285 -7.75 -16.34 12.46
N HIS A 286 -9.02 -16.14 12.12
CA HIS A 286 -9.73 -17.00 11.17
C HIS A 286 -9.07 -16.97 9.77
N PHE A 287 -8.57 -15.80 9.37
CA PHE A 287 -8.09 -15.54 8.00
C PHE A 287 -6.56 -15.56 7.82
N GLY A 288 -5.80 -15.74 8.90
CA GLY A 288 -4.34 -15.67 8.83
C GLY A 288 -3.66 -15.79 10.18
N ILE A 289 -2.34 -15.76 10.15
CA ILE A 289 -1.46 -15.76 11.32
C ILE A 289 -0.75 -14.41 11.36
N VAL A 290 -0.62 -13.82 12.54
CA VAL A 290 0.16 -12.60 12.76
C VAL A 290 1.46 -12.99 13.43
N ILE A 291 2.59 -12.57 12.87
CA ILE A 291 3.94 -12.84 13.39
C ILE A 291 4.67 -11.53 13.70
N LYS A 292 5.63 -11.58 14.61
CA LYS A 292 6.55 -10.46 14.85
C LYS A 292 7.68 -10.48 13.83
N ALA A 293 7.99 -9.34 13.23
CA ALA A 293 9.17 -9.18 12.39
C ALA A 293 9.89 -7.87 12.72
N ARG A 294 11.12 -7.76 12.25
CA ARG A 294 11.88 -6.51 12.20
C ARG A 294 11.93 -6.02 10.77
N LEU A 295 11.47 -4.80 10.57
CA LEU A 295 11.61 -4.05 9.34
C LEU A 295 12.93 -3.28 9.41
N ARG A 296 13.84 -3.60 8.49
CA ARG A 296 15.12 -2.89 8.40
C ARG A 296 14.87 -1.46 7.93
N PRO A 297 15.35 -0.44 8.66
CA PRO A 297 15.47 0.88 8.08
C PRO A 297 16.46 0.78 6.91
N ASN A 298 15.95 0.91 5.67
CA ASN A 298 16.66 1.10 4.41
C ASN A 298 18.10 0.54 4.38
N GLY A 299 18.21 -0.70 3.89
CA GLY A 299 19.34 -1.05 3.02
C GLY A 299 19.51 -0.03 1.89
N PRO A 300 20.68 0.03 1.25
CA PRO A 300 21.48 1.25 1.09
C PRO A 300 20.91 2.28 0.09
N LYS A 301 20.17 3.27 0.62
CA LYS A 301 20.37 4.74 0.58
C LYS A 301 18.99 5.41 0.70
N GLY A 302 18.75 6.05 1.83
CA GLY A 302 17.53 6.82 2.10
C GLY A 302 17.22 7.01 3.58
N ILE A 303 17.75 6.14 4.47
CA ILE A 303 17.63 6.36 5.92
C ILE A 303 18.92 6.93 6.49
N ARG A 304 18.89 8.25 6.56
CA ARG A 304 19.47 9.06 7.62
C ARG A 304 18.50 10.23 7.70
N LYS A 305 17.54 10.27 8.62
CA LYS A 305 17.72 10.38 10.08
C LYS A 305 16.32 10.32 10.73
N VAL A 306 15.91 9.22 11.36
CA VAL A 306 14.93 9.29 12.47
C VAL A 306 15.22 8.22 13.53
N SER A 307 15.66 7.01 13.16
CA SER A 307 16.30 6.08 14.11
C SER A 307 17.31 5.17 13.39
N THR A 308 18.37 4.77 14.08
CA THR A 308 19.41 3.85 13.60
C THR A 308 19.00 2.38 13.69
N ASP A 309 17.79 2.11 14.16
CA ASP A 309 17.42 0.82 14.74
C ASP A 309 16.32 0.14 13.91
N GLU A 310 16.41 -1.18 13.82
CA GLU A 310 15.38 -2.02 13.20
C GLU A 310 14.01 -1.77 13.86
N LEU A 311 12.96 -1.54 13.06
CA LEU A 311 11.62 -1.28 13.55
C LEU A 311 10.88 -2.61 13.78
N ASP A 312 10.40 -2.86 14.99
CA ASP A 312 9.50 -3.98 15.23
C ASP A 312 8.15 -3.75 14.53
N VAL A 313 7.70 -4.74 13.77
CA VAL A 313 6.45 -4.73 13.00
C VAL A 313 5.66 -6.03 13.21
N ALA A 314 4.35 -5.94 13.02
CA ALA A 314 3.46 -7.10 12.98
C ALA A 314 3.18 -7.46 11.52
N VAL A 315 3.35 -8.73 11.14
CA VAL A 315 3.15 -9.20 9.77
C VAL A 315 2.04 -10.23 9.74
N LYS A 316 0.95 -9.93 9.02
CA LYS A 316 -0.16 -10.86 8.82
C LYS A 316 0.07 -11.67 7.54
N VAL A 317 0.07 -12.99 7.69
CA VAL A 317 0.28 -13.98 6.62
C VAL A 317 -0.93 -14.91 6.50
N LEU A 318 -1.12 -15.50 5.32
CA LEU A 318 -2.16 -16.51 5.09
C LEU A 318 -1.77 -17.86 5.72
N LYS A 319 -2.75 -18.75 5.95
CA LYS A 319 -2.47 -20.10 6.46
C LYS A 319 -2.14 -21.04 5.28
N ASP A 320 -1.20 -21.95 5.51
CA ASP A 320 -0.75 -22.89 4.47
C ASP A 320 -1.67 -24.12 4.33
N ASP A 321 -2.18 -24.65 5.46
CA ASP A 321 -2.94 -25.90 5.54
C ASP A 321 -4.47 -25.69 5.50
N VAL A 322 -4.99 -25.18 4.38
CA VAL A 322 -6.44 -24.96 4.21
C VAL A 322 -6.97 -25.52 2.88
N THR A 323 -8.27 -25.84 2.83
CA THR A 323 -8.93 -26.27 1.59
C THR A 323 -8.90 -25.15 0.53
N GLU A 324 -9.03 -25.49 -0.77
CA GLU A 324 -9.04 -24.45 -1.82
C GLU A 324 -10.18 -23.43 -1.66
N LYS A 325 -11.31 -23.85 -1.10
CA LYS A 325 -12.43 -22.94 -0.78
C LYS A 325 -12.05 -21.96 0.33
N GLU A 326 -11.51 -22.47 1.45
CA GLU A 326 -11.03 -21.64 2.55
C GLU A 326 -9.90 -20.71 2.09
N LYS A 327 -9.04 -21.18 1.19
CA LYS A 327 -7.99 -20.34 0.63
C LYS A 327 -8.53 -19.14 -0.16
N ALA A 328 -9.56 -19.35 -0.99
CA ALA A 328 -10.20 -18.25 -1.70
C ALA A 328 -10.87 -17.25 -0.73
N GLU A 329 -11.49 -17.75 0.34
CA GLU A 329 -12.08 -16.93 1.40
C GLU A 329 -11.01 -16.12 2.16
N GLN A 330 -9.88 -16.73 2.50
CA GLN A 330 -8.73 -16.08 3.12
C GLN A 330 -8.13 -14.99 2.23
N GLN A 331 -7.93 -15.27 0.94
CA GLN A 331 -7.44 -14.26 -0.01
C GLN A 331 -8.41 -13.08 -0.14
N ARG A 332 -9.72 -13.35 -0.16
CA ARG A 332 -10.73 -12.30 -0.20
C ARG A 332 -10.70 -11.44 1.07
N ALA A 333 -10.59 -12.07 2.24
CA ALA A 333 -10.49 -11.38 3.52
C ALA A 333 -9.21 -10.55 3.64
N PHE A 334 -8.08 -11.08 3.16
CA PHE A 334 -6.81 -10.36 3.10
C PHE A 334 -6.90 -9.11 2.22
N LEU A 335 -7.42 -9.23 0.99
CA LEU A 335 -7.63 -8.08 0.10
C LEU A 335 -8.53 -7.03 0.74
N MET A 336 -9.58 -7.50 1.40
CA MET A 336 -10.54 -6.65 2.08
C MET A 336 -9.89 -5.86 3.21
N GLU A 337 -9.19 -6.54 4.11
CA GLU A 337 -8.51 -5.91 5.23
C GLU A 337 -7.45 -4.91 4.77
N MET A 338 -6.65 -5.28 3.76
CA MET A 338 -5.69 -4.38 3.12
C MET A 338 -6.39 -3.12 2.56
N GLU A 339 -7.46 -3.31 1.79
CA GLU A 339 -8.24 -2.21 1.21
C GLU A 339 -8.80 -1.28 2.30
N MET A 340 -9.36 -1.85 3.37
CA MET A 340 -9.90 -1.09 4.50
C MET A 340 -8.81 -0.32 5.24
N LEU A 341 -7.65 -0.94 5.50
CA LEU A 341 -6.49 -0.30 6.14
C LEU A 341 -5.91 0.84 5.29
N MET A 342 -5.89 0.70 3.97
CA MET A 342 -5.46 1.77 3.05
C MET A 342 -6.47 2.93 3.01
N LYS A 343 -7.78 2.63 2.98
CA LYS A 343 -8.85 3.64 2.95
C LYS A 343 -8.98 4.40 4.27
N VAL A 344 -8.87 3.71 5.41
CA VAL A 344 -8.91 4.37 6.72
C VAL A 344 -7.75 5.33 6.89
N GLY A 345 -6.56 4.96 6.40
CA GLY A 345 -5.37 5.79 6.54
C GLY A 345 -4.87 5.85 7.98
N ARG A 346 -4.05 6.86 8.30
CA ARG A 346 -3.29 6.89 9.55
C ARG A 346 -3.98 7.62 10.69
N HIS A 347 -4.00 7.00 11.86
CA HIS A 347 -4.50 7.62 13.09
C HIS A 347 -3.78 7.04 14.33
N VAL A 348 -3.64 7.84 15.39
CA VAL A 348 -2.97 7.41 16.63
C VAL A 348 -3.65 6.20 17.27
N ASN A 349 -4.99 6.14 17.23
CA ASN A 349 -5.80 5.06 17.81
C ASN A 349 -6.23 3.98 16.82
N ILE A 350 -5.52 3.82 15.71
CA ILE A 350 -5.77 2.74 14.74
C ILE A 350 -4.43 2.05 14.51
N VAL A 351 -4.44 0.73 14.37
CA VAL A 351 -3.26 -0.02 13.93
C VAL A 351 -2.96 0.37 12.49
N ASN A 352 -1.88 1.12 12.32
CA ASN A 352 -1.51 1.71 11.04
C ASN A 352 -0.85 0.67 10.13
N LEU A 353 -1.29 0.68 8.87
CA LEU A 353 -0.59 0.00 7.78
C LEU A 353 0.79 0.63 7.58
N ILE A 354 1.82 -0.20 7.53
CA ILE A 354 3.18 0.19 7.14
C ILE A 354 3.41 -0.17 5.67
N GLY A 355 3.00 -1.37 5.26
CA GLY A 355 3.10 -1.78 3.87
C GLY A 355 2.59 -3.19 3.59
N ILE A 356 2.86 -3.66 2.38
CA ILE A 356 2.38 -4.92 1.80
C ILE A 356 3.58 -5.60 1.14
N VAL A 357 3.76 -6.88 1.38
CA VAL A 357 4.78 -7.68 0.71
C VAL A 357 4.09 -8.58 -0.30
N LEU A 358 4.57 -8.54 -1.53
CA LEU A 358 4.04 -9.35 -2.62
C LEU A 358 5.06 -10.42 -2.98
N GLN A 359 5.03 -11.53 -2.23
CA GLN A 359 5.80 -12.75 -2.50
C GLN A 359 4.84 -13.93 -2.75
N ASP A 360 5.33 -15.15 -2.95
CA ASP A 360 4.54 -16.39 -3.17
C ASP A 360 3.29 -16.45 -2.25
N ASP A 361 3.40 -15.96 -1.01
CA ASP A 361 2.27 -15.62 -0.15
C ASP A 361 2.31 -14.12 0.25
N PRO A 362 1.20 -13.39 0.06
CA PRO A 362 1.11 -11.96 0.34
C PRO A 362 1.12 -11.69 1.85
N MET A 363 1.67 -10.54 2.26
CA MET A 363 1.74 -10.17 3.67
C MET A 363 1.28 -8.72 3.89
N ILE A 364 0.55 -8.47 4.99
CA ILE A 364 0.23 -7.11 5.46
C ILE A 364 1.19 -6.79 6.59
N VAL A 365 1.94 -5.70 6.46
CA VAL A 365 2.89 -5.20 7.46
C VAL A 365 2.26 -4.04 8.19
N MET A 366 2.13 -4.16 9.50
CA MET A 366 1.47 -3.20 10.39
C MET A 366 2.40 -2.81 11.53
N GLU A 367 2.08 -1.71 12.21
CA GLU A 367 2.78 -1.36 13.44
C GLU A 367 2.63 -2.45 14.51
N TYR A 368 3.72 -2.69 15.26
CA TYR A 368 3.73 -3.66 16.34
C TYR A 368 3.23 -3.05 17.65
N CYS A 369 2.19 -3.65 18.21
CA CYS A 369 1.65 -3.30 19.53
C CYS A 369 2.19 -4.28 20.58
N CYS A 370 3.25 -3.90 21.26
CA CYS A 370 4.04 -4.82 22.09
C CYS A 370 3.34 -5.31 23.37
N LEU A 371 2.27 -4.63 23.81
CA LEU A 371 1.50 -5.06 24.98
C LEU A 371 0.34 -5.99 24.62
N GLY A 372 0.21 -6.37 23.34
CA GLY A 372 -0.79 -7.32 22.87
C GLY A 372 -2.22 -6.76 22.90
N SER A 373 -3.20 -7.67 22.99
CA SER A 373 -4.62 -7.29 23.02
C SER A 373 -5.02 -6.75 24.38
N LEU A 374 -5.93 -5.76 24.38
CA LEU A 374 -6.45 -5.16 25.61
C LEU A 374 -7.19 -6.21 26.47
N TYR A 375 -7.83 -7.18 25.83
CA TYR A 375 -8.47 -8.31 26.51
C TYR A 375 -7.47 -9.14 27.34
N GLU A 376 -6.30 -9.48 26.79
CA GLU A 376 -5.27 -10.22 27.51
C GLU A 376 -4.58 -9.34 28.54
N PHE A 377 -4.31 -8.08 28.20
CA PHE A 377 -3.65 -7.11 29.07
C PHE A 377 -4.42 -6.91 30.39
N LEU A 378 -5.74 -6.67 30.33
CA LEU A 378 -6.59 -6.43 31.51
C LEU A 378 -6.89 -7.70 32.34
N ARG A 379 -6.67 -8.89 31.77
CA ARG A 379 -6.81 -10.16 32.50
C ARG A 379 -5.52 -10.59 33.20
N ASN A 380 -4.38 -10.03 32.81
CA ASN A 380 -3.12 -10.29 33.46
C ASN A 380 -3.03 -9.46 34.75
N ASP A 381 -3.03 -10.14 35.91
CA ASP A 381 -3.03 -9.50 37.23
C ASP A 381 -1.80 -8.60 37.46
N GLN A 382 -0.64 -8.98 36.93
CA GLN A 382 0.59 -8.19 37.06
C GLN A 382 0.51 -6.91 36.24
N TYR A 383 0.05 -7.00 34.98
CA TYR A 383 -0.13 -5.81 34.14
C TYR A 383 -1.23 -4.90 34.67
N THR A 384 -2.33 -5.50 35.13
CA THR A 384 -3.48 -4.77 35.68
C THR A 384 -3.13 -4.05 36.97
N SER A 385 -2.39 -4.68 37.89
CA SER A 385 -1.89 -4.02 39.09
C SER A 385 -0.98 -2.86 38.74
N CYS A 386 0.10 -3.06 37.96
CA CYS A 386 0.97 -1.95 37.52
C CYS A 386 0.26 -0.87 36.69
N PHE A 387 -0.83 -1.19 36.01
CA PHE A 387 -1.62 -0.23 35.26
C PHE A 387 -2.50 0.63 36.17
N LEU A 388 -3.08 0.03 37.22
CA LEU A 388 -3.99 0.71 38.15
C LEU A 388 -3.29 1.32 39.37
N THR A 389 -2.06 0.89 39.66
CA THR A 389 -1.22 1.34 40.79
C THR A 389 0.16 1.73 40.28
N ASP A 390 0.53 3.01 40.42
CA ASP A 390 1.85 3.55 40.04
C ASP A 390 2.93 3.11 41.06
N GLU A 391 3.29 1.82 41.06
CA GLU A 391 4.25 1.21 42.01
C GLU A 391 5.73 1.49 41.64
N LEU A 392 6.10 2.76 41.53
CA LEU A 392 7.48 3.21 41.74
C LEU A 392 7.63 4.10 42.99
N SER A 393 6.59 4.29 43.81
CA SER A 393 6.67 5.09 45.03
C SER A 393 6.10 4.37 46.28
N PRO A 394 6.90 4.19 47.35
CA PRO A 394 6.47 3.50 48.56
C PRO A 394 5.70 4.45 49.50
N SER A 395 4.39 4.62 49.32
CA SER A 395 3.52 5.20 50.35
C SER A 395 2.07 4.71 50.25
N PRO A 396 1.54 3.93 51.22
CA PRO A 396 0.31 3.14 51.03
C PRO A 396 -1.04 3.84 51.30
N ALA A 397 -1.14 5.17 51.34
CA ALA A 397 -2.35 5.82 51.88
C ALA A 397 -3.04 6.89 51.01
N LEU A 398 -2.63 7.13 49.76
CA LEU A 398 -3.25 8.21 48.94
C LEU A 398 -3.42 7.91 47.43
N TYR A 399 -3.22 6.67 46.96
CA TYR A 399 -3.15 6.36 45.52
C TYR A 399 -4.30 5.45 45.01
N ALA A 400 -5.55 5.81 45.27
CA ALA A 400 -6.72 5.10 44.74
C ALA A 400 -7.40 5.78 43.54
N VAL A 401 -6.81 6.82 42.95
CA VAL A 401 -7.54 7.74 42.04
C VAL A 401 -7.10 7.71 40.57
N HIS A 402 -6.02 7.02 40.18
CA HIS A 402 -5.66 6.92 38.74
C HIS A 402 -6.33 5.74 38.02
N GLY A 403 -6.70 4.66 38.73
CA GLY A 403 -7.09 3.40 38.09
C GLY A 403 -8.36 3.43 37.22
N VAL A 404 -9.45 4.07 37.66
CA VAL A 404 -10.69 4.13 36.85
C VAL A 404 -10.55 5.15 35.71
N ASP A 405 -9.83 6.24 35.96
CA ASP A 405 -9.57 7.27 34.96
C ASP A 405 -8.75 6.73 33.78
N ASP A 406 -7.77 5.86 34.04
CA ASP A 406 -7.01 5.17 32.99
C ASP A 406 -7.92 4.27 32.12
N LEU A 407 -8.91 3.60 32.72
CA LEU A 407 -9.91 2.81 31.99
C LEU A 407 -10.85 3.71 31.16
N ILE A 408 -11.24 4.86 31.69
CA ILE A 408 -12.02 5.87 30.95
C ILE A 408 -11.18 6.41 29.78
N ASN A 409 -9.89 6.63 29.99
CA ASN A 409 -8.96 7.12 28.98
C ASN A 409 -8.81 6.13 27.82
N LEU A 410 -8.78 4.81 28.10
CA LEU A 410 -8.86 3.78 27.06
C LEU A 410 -10.17 3.90 26.25
N GLY A 411 -11.31 4.11 26.92
CA GLY A 411 -12.60 4.36 26.26
C GLY A 411 -12.59 5.60 25.38
N PHE A 412 -11.99 6.70 25.85
CA PHE A 412 -11.81 7.95 25.10
C PHE A 412 -10.90 7.76 23.87
N GLN A 413 -9.81 7.03 24.01
CA GLN A 413 -8.92 6.70 22.89
C GLN A 413 -9.62 5.87 21.81
N ILE A 414 -10.41 4.86 22.21
CA ILE A 414 -11.17 4.03 21.26
C ILE A 414 -12.26 4.86 20.57
N SER A 415 -12.96 5.75 21.29
CA SER A 415 -13.99 6.61 20.67
C SER A 415 -13.41 7.57 19.65
N ARG A 416 -12.22 8.13 19.89
CA ARG A 416 -11.47 8.93 18.89
C ARG A 416 -11.07 8.13 17.66
N GLY A 417 -10.59 6.90 17.84
CA GLY A 417 -10.29 6.01 16.73
C GLY A 417 -11.53 5.72 15.88
N MET A 418 -12.66 5.40 16.52
CA MET A 418 -13.91 5.12 15.84
C MET A 418 -14.57 6.36 15.23
N GLU A 419 -14.38 7.55 15.80
CA GLU A 419 -14.74 8.82 15.18
C GLU A 419 -14.04 8.94 13.82
N PHE A 420 -12.73 8.72 13.78
CA PHE A 420 -11.93 8.77 12.56
C PHE A 420 -12.33 7.72 11.51
N VAL A 421 -12.67 6.50 11.95
CA VAL A 421 -13.22 5.42 11.09
C VAL A 421 -14.58 5.83 10.52
N SER A 422 -15.49 6.31 11.37
CA SER A 422 -16.85 6.68 10.97
C SER A 422 -16.90 7.88 10.02
N ALA A 423 -15.99 8.85 10.20
CA ALA A 423 -15.86 10.02 9.33
C ALA A 423 -15.48 9.66 7.88
N ARG A 424 -14.94 8.45 7.66
CA ARG A 424 -14.61 7.89 6.34
C ARG A 424 -15.70 6.97 5.80
N GLY A 425 -16.87 6.96 6.42
CA GLY A 425 -17.99 6.12 6.00
C GLY A 425 -17.73 4.63 6.15
N MET A 426 -16.86 4.22 7.10
CA MET A 426 -16.59 2.80 7.35
C MET A 426 -17.27 2.33 8.63
N ILE A 427 -17.63 1.05 8.62
CA ILE A 427 -18.26 0.32 9.71
C ILE A 427 -17.34 -0.85 10.09
N HIS A 428 -16.92 -0.93 11.34
CA HIS A 428 -15.98 -1.92 11.84
C HIS A 428 -16.61 -3.32 11.94
N ARG A 429 -17.86 -3.41 12.45
CA ARG A 429 -18.65 -4.65 12.62
C ARG A 429 -18.14 -5.67 13.64
N ASP A 430 -16.89 -5.57 14.07
CA ASP A 430 -16.33 -6.42 15.13
C ASP A 430 -15.53 -5.65 16.20
N LEU A 431 -16.09 -4.54 16.70
CA LEU A 431 -15.45 -3.77 17.75
C LEU A 431 -15.61 -4.50 19.10
N ALA A 432 -14.48 -4.91 19.70
CA ALA A 432 -14.41 -5.66 20.96
C ALA A 432 -13.02 -5.48 21.60
N ALA A 433 -12.87 -5.73 22.91
CA ALA A 433 -11.59 -5.56 23.60
C ALA A 433 -10.45 -6.43 23.03
N ARG A 434 -10.78 -7.60 22.46
CA ARG A 434 -9.81 -8.48 21.77
C ARG A 434 -9.24 -7.88 20.49
N ASN A 435 -9.95 -6.93 19.88
CA ASN A 435 -9.55 -6.23 18.65
C ASN A 435 -9.00 -4.82 18.94
N ILE A 436 -8.74 -4.51 20.21
CA ILE A 436 -7.98 -3.33 20.61
C ILE A 436 -6.59 -3.79 21.04
N LEU A 437 -5.55 -3.22 20.46
CA LEU A 437 -4.16 -3.50 20.83
C LEU A 437 -3.55 -2.32 21.60
N LEU A 438 -2.49 -2.58 22.37
CA LEU A 438 -1.76 -1.57 23.13
C LEU A 438 -0.30 -1.46 22.68
N ASP A 439 0.15 -0.23 22.39
CA ASP A 439 1.57 0.07 22.15
C ASP A 439 2.38 0.16 23.47
N GLY A 440 3.70 0.34 23.37
CA GLY A 440 4.57 0.43 24.55
C GLY A 440 4.32 1.62 25.48
N ARG A 441 3.52 2.60 25.05
CA ARG A 441 3.06 3.75 25.85
C ARG A 441 1.61 3.58 26.30
N LYS A 442 1.05 2.37 26.21
CA LYS A 442 -0.34 2.05 26.57
C LYS A 442 -1.37 2.82 25.72
N VAL A 443 -1.02 3.21 24.49
CA VAL A 443 -1.96 3.83 23.54
C VAL A 443 -2.85 2.75 22.94
N ALA A 444 -4.17 2.92 23.04
CA ALA A 444 -5.15 2.00 22.48
C ALA A 444 -5.28 2.20 20.97
N LYS A 445 -5.16 1.09 20.22
CA LYS A 445 -5.20 1.04 18.76
C LYS A 445 -6.21 0.01 18.28
N ILE A 446 -7.19 0.46 17.51
CA ILE A 446 -8.21 -0.40 16.89
C ILE A 446 -7.57 -1.24 15.79
N ALA A 447 -7.79 -2.55 15.82
CA ALA A 447 -7.23 -3.54 14.92
C ALA A 447 -8.32 -4.44 14.30
N ASP A 448 -7.91 -5.32 13.39
CA ASP A 448 -8.74 -6.34 12.74
C ASP A 448 -9.94 -5.80 11.92
N PHE A 449 -9.60 -5.09 10.84
CA PHE A 449 -10.57 -4.60 9.85
C PHE A 449 -11.07 -5.70 8.88
N GLY A 450 -10.82 -6.99 9.15
CA GLY A 450 -11.20 -8.09 8.24
C GLY A 450 -12.71 -8.19 7.97
N LEU A 451 -13.53 -7.74 8.93
CA LEU A 451 -14.99 -7.67 8.81
C LEU A 451 -15.51 -6.27 8.44
N ALA A 452 -14.65 -5.26 8.36
CA ALA A 452 -15.05 -3.88 8.12
C ALA A 452 -15.57 -3.64 6.70
N ARG A 453 -16.54 -2.74 6.52
CA ARG A 453 -17.17 -2.39 5.22
C ARG A 453 -17.48 -0.90 5.10
N GLU A 454 -17.65 -0.42 3.87
CA GLU A 454 -18.21 0.92 3.62
C GLU A 454 -19.71 0.99 3.96
N GLN A 455 -20.20 2.21 4.18
CA GLN A 455 -21.58 2.50 4.53
C GLN A 455 -22.53 2.19 3.36
N MET A 456 -23.58 1.42 3.64
CA MET A 456 -24.58 0.86 2.69
C MET A 456 -24.14 -0.36 1.86
N GLU A 457 -23.83 -1.46 2.52
CA GLU A 457 -23.83 -2.78 1.88
C GLU A 457 -24.63 -3.79 2.72
N TYR A 458 -25.79 -4.22 2.21
CA TYR A 458 -26.57 -5.34 2.75
C TYR A 458 -25.81 -6.63 2.47
N SER A 459 -25.04 -7.11 3.43
CA SER A 459 -24.32 -8.37 3.27
C SER A 459 -25.18 -9.54 3.78
N LEU A 460 -25.54 -10.45 2.87
CA LEU A 460 -25.85 -11.83 3.23
C LEU A 460 -24.54 -12.49 3.66
N ALA A 461 -24.18 -12.37 4.94
CA ALA A 461 -23.05 -13.09 5.48
C ALA A 461 -23.18 -14.60 5.17
N GLY A 462 -22.11 -15.21 4.69
CA GLY A 462 -22.07 -16.63 4.40
C GLY A 462 -22.41 -17.45 5.65
N LYS A 463 -23.17 -18.53 5.47
CA LYS A 463 -23.82 -19.33 6.55
C LYS A 463 -22.89 -19.89 7.65
N ASN A 464 -21.57 -19.71 7.59
CA ASN A 464 -20.58 -20.36 8.47
C ASN A 464 -19.54 -19.42 9.12
N ALA A 465 -19.66 -18.09 9.03
CA ALA A 465 -18.73 -17.21 9.74
C ALA A 465 -19.04 -17.16 11.25
N GLU A 466 -18.02 -17.26 12.09
CA GLU A 466 -18.13 -17.08 13.54
C GLU A 466 -18.51 -15.63 13.83
N VAL A 467 -19.70 -15.41 14.38
CA VAL A 467 -20.28 -14.08 14.54
C VAL A 467 -20.15 -13.60 15.98
N PRO A 468 -19.71 -12.36 16.24
CA PRO A 468 -19.52 -11.82 17.59
C PRO A 468 -20.85 -11.38 18.21
N TRP A 469 -21.83 -12.27 18.29
CA TRP A 469 -23.23 -11.95 18.65
C TRP A 469 -23.39 -11.19 19.98
N ARG A 470 -22.48 -11.35 20.95
CA ARG A 470 -22.51 -10.57 22.21
C ARG A 470 -22.25 -9.07 21.97
N TRP A 471 -21.50 -8.69 20.95
CA TRP A 471 -21.19 -7.29 20.65
C TRP A 471 -22.16 -6.66 19.65
N LEU A 472 -23.07 -7.44 19.07
CA LEU A 472 -23.99 -6.96 18.05
C LEU A 472 -25.16 -6.18 18.64
N ALA A 473 -25.56 -5.14 17.91
CA ALA A 473 -26.76 -4.36 18.21
C ALA A 473 -28.04 -5.16 17.93
N ILE A 474 -29.17 -4.73 18.52
CA ILE A 474 -30.47 -5.41 18.40
C ILE A 474 -30.85 -5.57 16.92
N GLU A 475 -30.73 -4.52 16.12
CA GLU A 475 -31.05 -4.55 14.68
C GLU A 475 -30.17 -5.55 13.90
N SER A 476 -28.90 -5.67 14.29
CA SER A 476 -27.95 -6.62 13.68
C SER A 476 -28.25 -8.07 14.05
N LEU A 477 -28.73 -8.30 15.28
CA LEU A 477 -29.17 -9.60 15.79
C LEU A 477 -30.47 -10.06 15.12
N VAL A 478 -31.49 -9.18 15.07
CA VAL A 478 -32.81 -9.48 14.47
C VAL A 478 -32.68 -9.84 13.00
N ALA A 479 -31.90 -9.08 12.25
CA ALA A 479 -31.71 -9.31 10.82
C ALA A 479 -30.82 -10.53 10.49
N ARG A 480 -30.45 -11.34 11.49
CA ARG A 480 -29.48 -12.45 11.38
C ARG A 480 -28.25 -12.03 10.56
N GLN A 481 -27.57 -10.96 11.00
CA GLN A 481 -26.33 -10.41 10.39
C GLN A 481 -26.54 -9.44 9.20
N GLY A 482 -27.76 -8.95 8.95
CA GLY A 482 -28.06 -8.15 7.75
C GLY A 482 -27.95 -6.63 7.85
N VAL A 483 -27.95 -6.04 9.06
CA VAL A 483 -27.98 -4.59 9.25
C VAL A 483 -26.81 -4.14 10.11
N PHE A 484 -25.91 -3.37 9.52
CA PHE A 484 -24.77 -2.75 10.20
C PHE A 484 -24.69 -1.28 9.83
N SER A 485 -24.31 -0.44 10.78
CA SER A 485 -24.14 1.00 10.62
C SER A 485 -23.10 1.53 11.61
N THR A 486 -22.71 2.79 11.48
CA THR A 486 -21.90 3.46 12.50
C THR A 486 -22.60 3.45 13.87
N LYS A 487 -23.94 3.45 13.91
CA LYS A 487 -24.73 3.34 15.15
C LYS A 487 -24.75 1.92 15.74
N SER A 488 -24.58 0.87 14.93
CA SER A 488 -24.37 -0.49 15.46
C SER A 488 -22.96 -0.63 16.03
N ASP A 489 -21.95 0.03 15.45
CA ASP A 489 -20.62 0.08 16.06
C ASP A 489 -20.61 0.86 17.38
N VAL A 490 -21.43 1.90 17.52
CA VAL A 490 -21.62 2.60 18.82
C VAL A 490 -22.16 1.65 19.88
N TRP A 491 -23.05 0.72 19.53
CA TRP A 491 -23.49 -0.32 20.44
C TRP A 491 -22.32 -1.23 20.86
N SER A 492 -21.55 -1.73 19.87
CA SER A 492 -20.37 -2.56 20.11
C SER A 492 -19.31 -1.86 20.95
N PHE A 493 -19.15 -0.53 20.79
CA PHE A 493 -18.32 0.30 21.64
C PHE A 493 -18.80 0.26 23.10
N GLY A 494 -20.10 0.41 23.35
CA GLY A 494 -20.65 0.30 24.70
C GLY A 494 -20.33 -1.05 25.37
N ILE A 495 -20.44 -2.16 24.62
CA ILE A 495 -20.07 -3.50 25.10
C ILE A 495 -18.56 -3.58 25.37
N THR A 496 -17.73 -3.07 24.45
CA THR A 496 -16.27 -3.02 24.60
C THR A 496 -15.88 -2.22 25.85
N PHE A 497 -16.54 -1.10 26.09
CA PHE A 497 -16.25 -0.26 27.26
C PHE A 497 -16.68 -0.95 28.57
N TRP A 498 -17.76 -1.72 28.53
CA TRP A 498 -18.14 -2.61 29.64
C TRP A 498 -17.08 -3.69 29.90
N GLU A 499 -16.49 -4.28 28.85
CA GLU A 499 -15.37 -5.22 29.02
C GLU A 499 -14.20 -4.55 29.73
N ILE A 500 -13.82 -3.34 29.31
CA ILE A 500 -12.72 -2.58 29.92
C ILE A 500 -12.97 -2.34 31.41
N LEU A 501 -14.15 -1.84 31.76
CA LEU A 501 -14.53 -1.52 33.14
C LEU A 501 -14.81 -2.74 34.03
N SER A 502 -14.94 -3.92 33.41
CA SER A 502 -14.98 -5.22 34.10
C SER A 502 -13.63 -5.95 34.06
N LEU A 503 -12.56 -5.27 33.62
CA LEU A 503 -11.20 -5.79 33.46
C LEU A 503 -11.16 -7.09 32.64
N CYS A 504 -12.10 -7.22 31.69
CA CYS A 504 -12.31 -8.42 30.87
C CYS A 504 -12.44 -9.72 31.69
N ARG A 505 -12.80 -9.64 32.99
CA ARG A 505 -12.90 -10.81 33.88
C ARG A 505 -14.09 -11.68 33.56
N GLN A 506 -15.14 -11.06 33.06
CA GLN A 506 -16.40 -11.71 32.71
C GLN A 506 -16.67 -11.56 31.21
N LEU A 507 -17.23 -12.61 30.62
CA LEU A 507 -17.79 -12.51 29.27
C LEU A 507 -19.09 -11.70 29.33
N PRO A 508 -19.34 -10.77 28.38
CA PRO A 508 -20.58 -9.99 28.34
C PRO A 508 -21.80 -10.90 28.45
N TYR A 509 -22.79 -10.53 29.26
CA TYR A 509 -24.06 -11.22 29.51
C TYR A 509 -23.98 -12.55 30.27
N ARG A 510 -22.78 -13.01 30.67
CA ARG A 510 -22.64 -14.30 31.38
C ARG A 510 -23.30 -14.29 32.76
N ALA A 511 -23.17 -13.19 33.51
CA ALA A 511 -23.75 -13.07 34.86
C ALA A 511 -25.27 -12.83 34.84
N GLU A 512 -25.82 -12.40 33.70
CA GLU A 512 -27.23 -12.03 33.55
C GLU A 512 -28.15 -13.24 33.34
N GLN A 513 -27.59 -14.44 33.14
CA GLN A 513 -28.32 -15.67 32.80
C GLN A 513 -27.71 -16.90 33.51
N ASN A 514 -28.56 -17.72 34.15
CA ASN A 514 -28.16 -18.97 34.82
C ASN A 514 -27.97 -20.14 33.82
N GLY A 515 -27.10 -20.01 32.80
CA GLY A 515 -26.89 -21.07 31.81
C GLY A 515 -26.02 -20.73 30.60
N GLN A 516 -26.05 -21.62 29.61
CA GLN A 516 -25.38 -21.43 28.31
C GLN A 516 -26.15 -20.38 27.51
N ILE A 517 -25.52 -19.25 27.24
CA ILE A 517 -26.15 -18.12 26.56
C ILE A 517 -25.84 -18.17 25.06
N GLY A 518 -26.88 -18.07 24.22
CA GLY A 518 -26.78 -17.99 22.77
C GLY A 518 -27.37 -16.70 22.23
N CYS A 519 -27.40 -16.61 20.89
CA CYS A 519 -27.90 -15.43 20.18
C CYS A 519 -29.38 -15.15 20.46
N ALA A 520 -30.21 -16.20 20.58
CA ALA A 520 -31.64 -16.07 20.83
C ALA A 520 -31.92 -15.52 22.25
N GLU A 521 -31.16 -16.00 23.25
CA GLU A 521 -31.29 -15.58 24.65
C GLU A 521 -30.83 -14.12 24.83
N ILE A 522 -29.75 -13.71 24.14
CA ILE A 522 -29.35 -12.29 24.13
C ILE A 522 -30.41 -11.44 23.46
N LEU A 523 -30.96 -11.88 22.32
CA LEU A 523 -31.98 -11.11 21.64
C LEU A 523 -33.22 -10.92 22.54
N ASP A 524 -33.72 -11.98 23.17
CA ASP A 524 -34.82 -11.90 24.15
C ASP A 524 -34.48 -10.99 25.34
N PHE A 525 -33.26 -11.09 25.89
CA PHE A 525 -32.81 -10.21 26.96
C PHE A 525 -32.90 -8.73 26.56
N LEU A 526 -32.40 -8.39 25.37
CA LEU A 526 -32.33 -7.02 24.89
C LEU A 526 -33.68 -6.45 24.43
N THR A 527 -34.54 -7.26 23.80
CA THR A 527 -35.89 -6.85 23.35
C THR A 527 -36.83 -6.60 24.51
N ASN A 528 -36.63 -7.28 25.65
CA ASN A 528 -37.31 -6.98 26.92
C ASN A 528 -36.77 -5.70 27.61
N GLY A 529 -35.95 -4.89 26.93
CA GLY A 529 -35.42 -3.62 27.45
C GLY A 529 -34.28 -3.77 28.47
N ARG A 530 -33.84 -5.01 28.77
CA ARG A 530 -32.73 -5.26 29.69
C ARG A 530 -31.39 -4.93 29.04
N ARG A 531 -30.42 -4.56 29.86
CA ARG A 531 -29.03 -4.22 29.46
C ARG A 531 -28.07 -4.81 30.47
N LEU A 532 -26.79 -4.94 30.11
CA LEU A 532 -25.74 -5.39 31.02
C LEU A 532 -25.74 -4.55 32.29
N SER A 533 -25.55 -5.19 33.44
CA SER A 533 -25.39 -4.51 34.73
C SER A 533 -24.13 -3.62 34.76
N ARG A 534 -24.14 -2.61 35.65
CA ARG A 534 -23.00 -1.70 35.84
C ARG A 534 -21.80 -2.49 36.40
N PRO A 535 -20.61 -2.45 35.75
CA PRO A 535 -19.39 -3.03 36.31
C PRO A 535 -19.02 -2.40 37.66
N GLU A 536 -18.30 -3.15 38.50
CA GLU A 536 -17.94 -2.71 39.86
C GLU A 536 -17.13 -1.41 39.86
N LEU A 537 -16.14 -1.28 38.97
CA LEU A 537 -15.28 -0.10 38.83
C LEU A 537 -15.92 1.08 38.09
N CYS A 538 -17.10 0.88 37.49
CA CYS A 538 -17.73 1.89 36.64
C CYS A 538 -18.52 2.91 37.47
N THR A 539 -18.24 4.21 37.33
CA THR A 539 -19.07 5.26 37.95
C THR A 539 -20.46 5.33 37.32
N ILE A 540 -21.38 6.07 37.95
CA ILE A 540 -22.75 6.22 37.45
C ILE A 540 -22.76 7.01 36.14
N GLU A 541 -21.91 8.02 36.04
CA GLU A 541 -21.75 8.91 34.89
C GLU A 541 -21.23 8.12 33.68
N VAL A 542 -20.20 7.29 33.89
CA VAL A 542 -19.64 6.42 32.84
C VAL A 542 -20.67 5.36 32.41
N TYR A 543 -21.41 4.80 33.36
CA TYR A 543 -22.49 3.85 33.04
C TYR A 543 -23.64 4.49 32.27
N ALA A 544 -23.94 5.77 32.54
CA ALA A 544 -24.93 6.52 31.77
C ALA A 544 -24.50 6.67 30.30
N VAL A 545 -23.20 6.86 30.03
CA VAL A 545 -22.68 6.86 28.65
C VAL A 545 -22.88 5.48 27.99
N MET A 546 -22.54 4.38 28.66
CA MET A 546 -22.79 3.03 28.13
C MET A 546 -24.28 2.78 27.85
N LYS A 547 -25.18 3.25 28.73
CA LYS A 547 -26.62 3.15 28.53
C LYS A 547 -27.11 3.93 27.31
N GLN A 548 -26.51 5.08 27.00
CA GLN A 548 -26.79 5.83 25.77
C GLN A 548 -26.33 5.05 24.52
N CYS A 549 -25.17 4.40 24.57
CA CYS A 549 -24.71 3.52 23.48
C CYS A 549 -25.69 2.36 23.20
N TRP A 550 -26.40 1.88 24.23
CA TRP A 550 -27.35 0.78 24.12
C TRP A 550 -28.82 1.21 23.99
N ALA A 551 -29.09 2.42 23.50
CA ALA A 551 -30.45 2.82 23.14
C ALA A 551 -31.04 1.84 22.10
N ALA A 552 -32.33 1.50 22.27
CA ALA A 552 -32.99 0.51 21.42
C ALA A 552 -33.08 1.01 19.97
N ASP A 553 -33.52 2.26 19.78
CA ASP A 553 -33.45 2.94 18.49
C ASP A 553 -31.99 3.35 18.18
N PRO A 554 -31.42 2.97 17.03
CA PRO A 554 -30.10 3.42 16.61
C PRO A 554 -29.93 4.93 16.53
N GLN A 555 -31.00 5.70 16.25
CA GLN A 555 -30.94 7.16 16.13
C GLN A 555 -30.73 7.85 17.47
N ASP A 556 -31.22 7.26 18.56
CA ASP A 556 -31.08 7.78 19.92
C ASP A 556 -29.67 7.55 20.49
N ARG A 557 -28.85 6.71 19.84
CA ARG A 557 -27.47 6.47 20.25
C ARG A 557 -26.62 7.70 19.89
N PRO A 558 -25.62 8.08 20.69
CA PRO A 558 -24.70 9.16 20.32
C PRO A 558 -23.87 8.78 19.09
N THR A 559 -23.31 9.78 18.43
CA THR A 559 -22.22 9.62 17.44
C THR A 559 -20.88 9.42 18.16
N PHE A 560 -19.87 8.93 17.43
CA PHE A 560 -18.52 8.81 18.00
C PHE A 560 -17.89 10.17 18.35
N THR A 561 -18.24 11.24 17.63
CA THR A 561 -17.86 12.62 17.98
C THR A 561 -18.47 13.04 19.32
N GLU A 562 -19.75 12.76 19.55
CA GLU A 562 -20.41 13.05 20.82
C GLU A 562 -19.82 12.20 21.96
N LEU A 563 -19.56 10.92 21.72
CA LEU A 563 -18.91 10.03 22.70
C LEU A 563 -17.50 10.52 23.07
N THR A 564 -16.71 10.95 22.10
CA THR A 564 -15.38 11.52 22.33
C THR A 564 -15.46 12.72 23.26
N ARG A 565 -16.41 13.64 23.00
CA ARG A 565 -16.63 14.82 23.85
C ARG A 565 -17.11 14.43 25.25
N LEU A 566 -18.05 13.50 25.36
CA LEU A 566 -18.60 13.04 26.64
C LEU A 566 -17.50 12.41 27.51
N LEU A 567 -16.69 11.52 26.95
CA LEU A 567 -15.62 10.83 27.69
C LEU A 567 -14.47 11.77 28.03
N SER A 568 -14.11 12.71 27.13
CA SER A 568 -13.13 13.74 27.44
C SER A 568 -13.55 14.58 28.65
N ALA A 569 -14.84 14.93 28.75
CA ALA A 569 -15.36 15.71 29.88
C ALA A 569 -15.37 14.95 31.22
N LEU A 570 -15.26 13.62 31.18
CA LEU A 570 -15.14 12.77 32.37
C LEU A 570 -13.69 12.55 32.81
N LEU A 571 -12.71 12.98 32.00
CA LEU A 571 -11.29 12.84 32.31
C LEU A 571 -10.72 14.11 32.95
N PRO A 572 -9.77 13.99 33.90
CA PRO A 572 -8.97 15.11 34.38
C PRO A 572 -8.27 15.84 33.23
N GLU A 573 -8.19 17.17 33.31
CA GLU A 573 -7.55 18.03 32.29
C GLU A 573 -6.10 17.60 31.98
N ALA A 574 -5.34 17.18 33.00
CA ALA A 574 -3.96 16.72 32.85
C ALA A 574 -3.83 15.55 31.86
N MET A 575 -4.73 14.56 31.94
CA MET A 575 -4.74 13.41 31.03
C MET A 575 -5.14 13.80 29.61
N GLN A 576 -6.07 14.75 29.47
CA GLN A 576 -6.44 15.28 28.15
C GLN A 576 -5.21 15.93 27.49
N HIS A 577 -4.45 16.74 28.23
CA HIS A 577 -3.24 17.40 27.76
C HIS A 577 -2.12 16.41 27.42
N GLU A 578 -1.85 15.43 28.29
CA GLU A 578 -0.88 14.37 28.04
C GLU A 578 -1.22 13.60 26.76
N TYR A 579 -2.49 13.23 26.59
CA TYR A 579 -2.93 12.52 25.41
C TYR A 579 -2.82 13.37 24.13
N LEU A 580 -3.11 14.67 24.20
CA LEU A 580 -2.90 15.58 23.07
C LEU A 580 -1.44 15.65 22.64
N GLN A 581 -0.48 15.59 23.58
CA GLN A 581 0.95 15.51 23.25
C GLN A 581 1.28 14.18 22.57
N VAL A 582 0.79 13.06 23.11
CA VAL A 582 0.98 11.73 22.48
C VAL A 582 0.40 11.70 21.06
N ASP A 583 -0.78 12.28 20.83
CA ASP A 583 -1.39 12.40 19.51
C ASP A 583 -0.55 13.29 18.58
N GLN A 584 -0.02 14.42 19.05
CA GLN A 584 0.88 15.27 18.28
C GLN A 584 2.16 14.53 17.89
N THR A 585 2.85 13.89 18.83
CA THR A 585 4.06 13.11 18.56
C THR A 585 3.78 11.96 17.59
N ASN A 586 2.63 11.28 17.72
CA ASN A 586 2.24 10.23 16.78
C ASN A 586 1.89 10.79 15.40
N LYS A 587 1.26 11.96 15.31
CA LYS A 587 1.03 12.65 14.04
C LYS A 587 2.34 13.06 13.38
N GLU A 588 3.32 13.54 14.16
CA GLU A 588 4.66 13.83 13.67
C GLU A 588 5.38 12.56 13.21
N TYR A 589 5.34 11.48 13.98
CA TYR A 589 5.89 10.18 13.58
C TYR A 589 5.23 9.64 12.32
N ASN A 590 3.90 9.67 12.24
CA ASN A 590 3.16 9.27 11.04
C ASN A 590 3.45 10.18 9.85
N LYS A 591 3.62 11.48 10.09
CA LYS A 591 4.04 12.45 9.09
C LYS A 591 5.47 12.16 8.62
N LEU A 592 6.37 11.75 9.50
CA LEU A 592 7.72 11.31 9.14
C LEU A 592 7.66 10.03 8.29
N LEU A 593 6.85 9.04 8.69
CA LEU A 593 6.59 7.87 7.86
C LEU A 593 6.01 8.28 6.50
N ASP A 594 5.13 9.27 6.43
CA ASP A 594 4.55 9.76 5.17
C ASP A 594 5.53 10.64 4.35
N GLN A 595 6.40 11.40 5.02
CA GLN A 595 7.41 12.30 4.44
C GLN A 595 8.65 11.54 3.96
N GLU A 596 9.02 10.42 4.59
CA GLU A 596 10.06 9.52 4.11
C GLU A 596 9.67 8.84 2.77
N TYR A 597 8.39 8.90 2.38
CA TYR A 597 7.90 8.56 1.02
C TYR A 597 7.51 9.77 0.16
N ARG A 598 7.68 11.01 0.67
CA ARG A 598 7.63 12.24 -0.11
C ARG A 598 9.03 12.82 -0.22
N CYS A 599 9.77 12.42 -1.25
CA CYS A 599 11.03 13.09 -1.56
C CYS A 599 10.75 14.60 -1.80
N SER A 600 11.56 15.42 -1.12
CA SER A 600 11.36 16.83 -0.79
C SER A 600 11.17 17.76 -1.99
N THR A 601 10.11 18.57 -1.93
CA THR A 601 9.98 19.83 -2.67
C THR A 601 10.45 20.96 -1.74
N ASP A 602 11.73 21.33 -1.78
CA ASP A 602 12.24 22.64 -1.33
C ASP A 602 13.74 22.74 -1.62
N LEU A 603 14.08 23.35 -2.76
CA LEU A 603 15.17 24.30 -3.02
C LEU A 603 15.06 24.83 -4.46
#